data_AF-A0A7X5N3X3-F1
#
_entry.id   AF-A0A7X5N3X3-F1
#
_cell.length_a   1.000
_cell.length_b   1.000
_cell.length_c   1.000
_cell.angle_alpha   90.00
_cell.angle_beta   90.00
_cell.angle_gamma   90.00
#
_symmetry.space_group_name_H-M   'P 1'
#
loop_
_entity.id
_entity.type
_entity.pdbx_description
1 polymer ?
#
loop_
_entity_poly.entity_id
_entity_poly.type
_entity_poly.pdbx_seq_one_letter_code
_entity_poly.pdbx_strand_id
1 'polypeptide(L)'
;LDVLEAAGTKWNFLPFRPGLVGGHCIGVDPYYLMHKSESVGYHPDLIHTARQVNNRVGRHVAERVCGMLATRGVVLAQARVLVLGATFKENC
;
A
#
# COMPACT_ATOMS: atom_id res chain seq x y z
N LEU A 1 4.58 -13.66 9.78
CA LEU A 1 5.42 -12.51 10.16
C LEU A 1 6.89 -12.89 10.16
N ASP A 2 7.21 -14.16 10.41
CA ASP A 2 8.48 -14.87 10.13
C ASP A 2 9.60 -14.06 9.44
N VAL A 3 9.45 -13.68 8.16
CA VAL A 3 10.47 -12.88 7.43
C VAL A 3 10.78 -11.52 8.09
N LEU A 4 9.76 -10.78 8.51
CA LEU A 4 9.92 -9.49 9.19
C LEU A 4 10.46 -9.66 10.61
N GLU A 5 10.08 -10.73 11.30
CA GLU A 5 10.57 -11.06 12.64
C GLU A 5 12.06 -11.41 12.59
N ALA A 6 12.47 -12.23 11.62
CA ALA A 6 13.86 -12.56 11.37
C ALA A 6 14.68 -11.31 11.00
N ALA A 7 14.18 -10.46 10.10
CA ALA A 7 14.84 -9.21 9.73
C ALA A 7 14.97 -8.24 10.91
N GLY A 8 13.97 -8.21 11.78
CA GLY A 8 13.95 -7.41 13.02
C GLY A 8 15.01 -7.75 14.04
N THR A 9 15.72 -8.87 13.89
CA THR A 9 16.90 -9.19 14.73
C THR A 9 18.11 -8.29 14.46
N LYS A 10 18.10 -7.54 13.35
CA LYS A 10 19.18 -6.59 13.00
C LYS A 10 18.96 -5.24 13.65
N TRP A 11 20.03 -4.68 14.21
CA TRP A 11 20.00 -3.44 15.00
C TRP A 11 19.46 -2.21 14.25
N ASN A 12 19.53 -2.20 12.92
CA ASN A 12 19.11 -1.10 12.05
C ASN A 12 17.84 -1.40 11.25
N PHE A 13 17.11 -2.47 11.56
CA PHE A 13 15.88 -2.80 10.86
C PHE A 13 14.73 -1.91 11.34
N LEU A 14 14.07 -1.21 10.40
CA LEU A 14 12.87 -0.45 10.66
C LEU A 14 11.63 -1.32 10.37
N PRO A 15 10.79 -1.63 11.38
CA PRO A 15 9.77 -2.68 11.27
C PRO A 15 8.46 -2.18 10.61
N PHE A 16 8.55 -1.68 9.38
CA PHE A 16 7.37 -1.32 8.60
C PHE A 16 6.57 -2.58 8.25
N ARG A 17 5.25 -2.52 8.46
CA ARG A 17 4.33 -3.63 8.15
C ARG A 17 3.64 -3.42 6.81
N PRO A 18 3.47 -4.47 5.99
CA PRO A 18 2.66 -4.38 4.77
C PRO A 18 1.24 -3.94 5.08
N GLY A 19 0.70 -3.04 4.27
CA GLY A 19 -0.64 -2.50 4.45
C GLY A 19 -0.97 -1.46 3.40
N LEU A 20 -2.14 -0.84 3.53
CA LEU A 20 -2.53 0.31 2.73
C LEU A 20 -1.80 1.55 3.26
N VAL A 21 -1.32 2.39 2.34
CA VAL A 21 -0.64 3.64 2.67
C VAL A 21 -1.59 4.80 2.40
N GLY A 22 -1.90 5.58 3.44
CA GLY A 22 -2.76 6.76 3.34
C GLY A 22 -2.24 7.95 4.16
N GLY A 23 -3.11 8.93 4.38
CA GLY A 23 -2.75 10.20 5.02
C GLY A 23 -1.98 11.15 4.09
N HIS A 24 -1.91 12.43 4.46
CA HIS A 24 -1.25 13.46 3.63
C HIS A 24 0.24 13.21 3.48
N CYS A 25 0.96 12.99 4.58
CA CYS A 25 2.42 13.04 4.56
C CYS A 25 3.04 12.02 3.60
N ILE A 26 2.57 10.77 3.63
CA ILE A 26 3.11 9.73 2.74
C ILE A 26 2.37 9.73 1.40
N GLY A 27 1.07 10.04 1.41
CA GLY A 27 0.22 10.04 0.22
C GLY A 27 0.52 11.17 -0.76
N VAL A 28 0.97 12.33 -0.27
CA VAL A 28 1.06 13.59 -1.01
C VAL A 28 2.49 14.14 -1.04
N ASP A 29 3.19 14.23 0.09
CA ASP A 29 4.50 14.91 0.15
C ASP A 29 5.55 14.37 -0.84
N PRO A 30 5.62 13.05 -1.11
CA PRO A 30 6.54 12.53 -2.13
C PRO A 30 6.29 13.12 -3.52
N TYR A 31 5.06 13.46 -3.88
CA TYR A 31 4.77 14.09 -5.18
C TYR A 31 5.31 15.52 -5.26
N TYR A 32 5.29 16.29 -4.16
CA TYR A 32 5.92 17.61 -4.14
C TYR A 32 7.43 17.50 -4.37
N LEU A 33 8.08 16.53 -3.70
CA LEU A 33 9.50 16.30 -3.89
C LEU A 33 9.82 15.83 -5.31
N MET A 34 9.04 14.90 -5.86
CA MET A 34 9.21 14.44 -7.24
C MET A 34 9.09 15.59 -8.23
N HIS A 35 8.04 16.40 -8.11
CA HIS A 35 7.83 17.56 -8.96
C HIS A 35 9.01 18.55 -8.87
N LYS A 36 9.49 18.82 -7.64
CA LYS A 36 10.62 19.72 -7.46
C LYS A 36 11.91 19.14 -8.05
N SER A 37 12.17 17.85 -7.87
CA SER A 37 13.31 17.15 -8.44
C SER A 37 13.31 17.21 -9.97
N GLU A 38 12.17 16.91 -10.59
CA GLU A 38 12.04 16.95 -12.05
C GLU A 38 12.22 18.37 -12.59
N SER A 39 11.73 19.39 -11.87
CA SER A 39 11.92 20.80 -12.25
C SER A 39 13.39 21.24 -12.30
N VAL A 40 14.28 20.52 -11.61
CA VAL A 40 15.73 20.79 -11.62
C VAL A 40 16.51 19.75 -12.44
N GLY A 41 15.81 18.94 -13.24
CA GLY A 41 16.43 17.95 -14.13
C GLY A 41 16.83 16.63 -13.46
N TYR A 42 16.41 16.37 -12.23
CA TYR A 42 16.67 15.10 -11.52
C TYR A 42 15.42 14.22 -11.50
N HIS A 43 15.55 12.97 -11.95
CA HIS A 43 14.45 12.01 -11.89
C HIS A 43 14.61 11.07 -10.68
N PRO A 44 13.73 11.14 -9.66
CA PRO A 44 13.87 10.37 -8.43
C PRO A 44 13.23 8.97 -8.54
N ASP A 45 13.92 8.05 -9.23
CA ASP A 45 13.45 6.68 -9.52
C ASP A 45 12.88 5.93 -8.30
N LEU A 46 13.58 6.01 -7.16
CA LEU A 46 13.18 5.31 -5.95
C LEU A 46 11.83 5.80 -5.41
N ILE A 47 11.61 7.13 -5.41
CA ILE A 47 10.36 7.72 -4.93
C ILE A 47 9.22 7.33 -5.86
N HIS A 48 9.44 7.42 -7.17
CA HIS A 48 8.45 7.07 -8.17
C HIS A 48 8.05 5.59 -8.05
N THR A 49 9.04 4.70 -7.96
CA THR A 49 8.81 3.25 -7.80
C THR A 49 8.08 2.94 -6.49
N ALA A 50 8.47 3.56 -5.37
CA ALA A 50 7.80 3.38 -4.09
C ALA A 50 6.32 3.80 -4.16
N ARG A 51 6.01 4.93 -4.82
CA ARG A 51 4.62 5.39 -5.03
C ARG A 51 3.83 4.41 -5.90
N GLN A 52 4.42 3.91 -6.98
CA GLN A 52 3.76 2.92 -7.83
C GLN A 52 3.44 1.63 -7.06
N VAL A 53 4.36 1.13 -6.23
CA VAL A 53 4.13 -0.05 -5.38
C VAL A 53 2.98 0.23 -4.41
N ASN A 54 3.03 1.35 -3.69
CA ASN A 54 1.99 1.72 -2.71
C ASN A 54 0.59 1.83 -3.36
N ASN A 55 0.50 2.46 -4.53
CA ASN A 55 -0.77 2.65 -5.24
C ASN A 55 -1.36 1.32 -5.78
N ARG A 56 -0.54 0.27 -5.97
CA ARG A 56 -1.00 -1.04 -6.47
C ARG A 56 -1.64 -1.90 -5.38
N VAL A 57 -1.37 -1.64 -4.10
CA VAL A 57 -1.82 -2.50 -2.99
C VAL A 57 -3.35 -2.58 -2.93
N GLY A 58 -4.07 -1.47 -3.14
CA GLY A 58 -5.53 -1.47 -3.11
C GLY A 58 -6.16 -2.39 -4.15
N ARG A 59 -5.68 -2.31 -5.41
CA ARG A 59 -6.10 -3.22 -6.48
C ARG A 59 -5.75 -4.67 -6.15
N HIS A 60 -4.53 -4.91 -5.68
CA HIS A 60 -4.08 -6.25 -5.32
C HIS A 60 -4.98 -6.91 -4.27
N VAL A 61 -5.40 -6.17 -3.23
CA VAL A 61 -6.33 -6.67 -2.21
C VAL A 61 -7.69 -6.99 -2.84
N ALA A 62 -8.24 -6.09 -3.67
CA ALA A 62 -9.53 -6.31 -4.32
C ALA A 62 -9.51 -7.55 -5.23
N GLU A 63 -8.47 -7.71 -6.06
CA GLU A 63 -8.29 -8.88 -6.93
C GLU A 63 -8.22 -10.18 -6.14
N ARG A 64 -7.50 -10.19 -5.00
CA ARG A 64 -7.45 -11.35 -4.12
C ARG A 64 -8.82 -11.68 -3.53
N VAL A 65 -9.58 -10.68 -3.09
CA VAL A 65 -10.94 -10.89 -2.56
C VAL A 65 -11.85 -11.46 -3.64
N CYS A 66 -11.84 -10.90 -4.85
CA CYS A 66 -12.59 -11.42 -5.99
C CYS A 66 -12.21 -12.87 -6.32
N GLY A 67 -10.92 -13.19 -6.34
CA GLY A 67 -10.44 -14.57 -6.54
C GLY A 67 -10.95 -15.53 -5.47
N MET A 68 -10.90 -15.13 -4.19
CA MET A 68 -11.41 -15.96 -3.08
C MET A 68 -12.92 -16.18 -3.15
N LEU A 69 -13.70 -15.17 -3.57
CA LEU A 69 -15.15 -15.30 -3.77
C LEU A 69 -15.46 -16.25 -4.93
N ALA A 70 -14.75 -16.11 -6.06
CA ALA A 70 -14.90 -16.97 -7.22
C ALA A 70 -14.59 -18.43 -6.90
N THR A 71 -13.51 -18.72 -6.17
CA THR A 71 -13.17 -20.09 -5.72
C THR A 71 -14.25 -20.71 -4.82
N ARG A 72 -15.04 -19.89 -4.14
CA ARG A 72 -16.18 -20.33 -3.31
C ARG A 72 -17.51 -20.40 -4.09
N GLY A 73 -17.49 -20.18 -5.41
CA GLY A 73 -18.69 -20.20 -6.24
C GLY A 73 -19.61 -18.99 -6.07
N VAL A 74 -19.14 -17.91 -5.42
CA VAL A 74 -19.93 -16.69 -5.28
C VAL A 74 -19.89 -15.90 -6.59
N VAL A 75 -21.06 -15.64 -7.18
CA VAL A 75 -21.18 -14.75 -8.34
C VAL A 75 -20.82 -13.33 -7.91
N LEU A 76 -19.72 -12.77 -8.44
CA LEU A 76 -19.20 -11.47 -8.03
C LEU A 76 -20.22 -10.34 -8.12
N ALA A 77 -21.07 -10.35 -9.15
CA ALA A 77 -22.13 -9.36 -9.35
C ALA A 77 -23.23 -9.40 -8.26
N GLN A 78 -23.34 -10.52 -7.53
CA GLN A 78 -24.29 -10.72 -6.44
C GLN A 78 -23.62 -10.66 -5.06
N ALA A 79 -22.30 -10.52 -5.01
CA ALA A 79 -21.55 -10.51 -3.77
C ALA A 79 -21.88 -9.25 -2.96
N ARG A 80 -22.21 -9.44 -1.68
CA ARG A 80 -22.31 -8.35 -0.70
C ARG A 80 -21.01 -8.29 0.08
N VAL A 81 -20.35 -7.14 0.04
CA VAL A 81 -19.07 -6.91 0.73
C VAL A 81 -19.29 -5.99 1.92
N LEU A 82 -18.81 -6.41 3.09
CA LEU A 82 -18.74 -5.57 4.29
C LEU A 82 -17.31 -5.03 4.41
N VAL A 83 -17.17 -3.70 4.44
CA VAL A 83 -15.89 -3.04 4.70
C VAL A 83 -15.87 -2.60 6.16
N LEU A 84 -14.94 -3.15 6.95
CA LEU A 84 -14.75 -2.81 8.36
C LEU A 84 -13.50 -1.95 8.50
N GLY A 85 -13.69 -0.66 8.82
CA GLY A 85 -12.62 0.33 8.85
C GLY A 85 -12.44 1.00 7.49
N ALA A 86 -12.56 2.33 7.47
CA ALA A 86 -12.40 3.17 6.28
C ALA A 86 -11.37 4.29 6.48
N THR A 87 -10.91 4.48 7.71
CA THR A 87 -9.85 5.45 8.03
C THR A 87 -8.49 4.92 7.61
N PHE A 88 -7.55 5.82 7.33
CA PHE A 88 -6.21 5.43 6.88
C PHE A 88 -5.33 4.81 7.99
N LYS A 89 -5.72 5.01 9.25
CA LYS A 89 -5.12 4.41 10.43
C LYS A 89 -6.17 4.25 11.53
N GLU A 90 -5.88 3.38 12.48
CA GLU A 90 -6.68 3.22 13.70
C GLU A 90 -6.64 4.48 14.58
N ASN A 91 -7.69 4.69 15.37
CA ASN A 91 -7.74 5.68 16.45
C ASN A 91 -7.40 7.12 16.01
N CYS A 92 -7.94 7.56 14.87
CA CYS A 92 -7.65 8.86 14.27
C CYS A 92 -8.91 9.64 13.95
#